data_AF-A0A1H3UAF8-F1
#
_entry.id   AF-A0A1H3UAF8-F1
#
_cell.length_a   1.000
_cell.length_b   1.000
_cell.length_c   1.000
_cell.angle_alpha   90.00
_cell.angle_beta   90.00
_cell.angle_gamma   90.00
#
_symmetry.space_group_name_H-M   'P 1'
#
loop_
_entity.id
_entity.type
_entity.pdbx_description
1 polymer ?
#
loop_
_entity_poly.entity_id
_entity_poly.type
_entity_poly.pdbx_seq_one_letter_code
_entity_poly.pdbx_strand_id
1 'polypeptide(L)'
;MLDKSTGMHAGIRYVIENRERVEPFTGFFLDGKYYLGPDLQTTIGWLEGTRFFYDELDPDGEPVFKDRIAGTIENLTLTLVDGMPLELHPVADR
;
A
#
# COMPACT_ATOMS: atom_id res chain seq x y z
N MET A 1 4.63 0.37 15.38
CA MET A 1 5.64 1.37 15.01
C MET A 1 5.97 1.14 13.55
N LEU A 2 5.89 2.16 12.70
CA LEU A 2 6.31 2.04 11.30
C LEU A 2 7.79 1.68 11.25
N ASP A 3 8.14 0.70 10.41
CA ASP A 3 9.54 0.36 10.20
C ASP A 3 10.24 1.51 9.46
N LYS A 4 11.43 1.89 9.93
CA LYS A 4 12.19 3.02 9.38
C LYS A 4 12.65 2.75 7.96
N SER A 5 12.85 1.48 7.60
CA SER A 5 13.26 1.08 6.25
C SER A 5 12.21 1.42 5.20
N THR A 6 10.93 1.54 5.57
CA THR A 6 9.85 1.93 4.64
C THR A 6 10.03 3.35 4.09
N GLY A 7 10.78 4.22 4.78
CA GLY A 7 10.90 5.64 4.46
C GLY A 7 9.66 6.47 4.80
N MET A 8 8.59 5.86 5.31
CA MET A 8 7.36 6.56 5.66
C MET A 8 7.44 7.19 7.06
N HIS A 9 6.71 8.28 7.23
CA HIS A 9 6.57 8.97 8.51
C HIS A 9 5.14 8.88 9.04
N ALA A 10 5.03 8.78 10.37
CA ALA A 10 3.74 8.76 11.05
C ALA A 10 2.95 10.06 10.79
N GLY A 11 1.65 9.94 10.62
CA GLY A 11 0.74 11.05 10.33
C GLY A 11 0.80 11.60 8.90
N ILE A 12 1.65 11.06 8.03
CA ILE A 12 1.72 11.43 6.61
C ILE A 12 1.00 10.38 5.77
N ARG A 13 0.15 10.84 4.84
CA ARG A 13 -0.50 9.98 3.84
C ARG A 13 0.44 9.77 2.66
N TYR A 14 0.56 8.52 2.21
CA TYR A 14 1.35 8.17 1.02
C TYR A 14 0.48 7.45 0.00
N VAL A 15 0.49 7.90 -1.25
CA VAL A 15 -0.18 7.21 -2.37
C VAL A 15 0.85 6.46 -3.20
N ILE A 16 0.43 5.34 -3.81
CA ILE A 16 1.25 4.64 -4.80
C ILE A 16 1.06 5.36 -6.14
N GLU A 17 2.15 5.85 -6.75
CA GLU A 17 2.11 6.39 -8.10
C GLU A 17 2.06 5.24 -9.11
N ASN A 18 0.84 4.88 -9.54
CA ASN A 18 0.65 3.90 -10.60
C ASN A 18 0.51 4.58 -11.97
N ARG A 19 1.64 4.87 -12.63
CA ARG A 19 1.65 5.56 -13.93
C ARG A 19 1.03 4.73 -15.06
N GLU A 20 1.13 3.41 -14.99
CA GLU A 20 0.64 2.50 -16.03
C GLU A 20 -0.78 1.97 -15.76
N ARG A 21 -1.39 2.31 -14.60
CA ARG A 21 -2.71 1.83 -14.15
C ARG A 21 -2.88 0.31 -14.22
N VAL A 22 -1.79 -0.44 -14.04
CA VAL A 22 -1.81 -1.90 -14.19
C VAL A 22 -2.44 -2.59 -12.97
N GLU A 23 -2.44 -1.93 -11.81
CA GLU A 23 -2.77 -2.53 -10.51
C GLU A 23 -3.82 -1.71 -9.74
N PRO A 24 -4.61 -2.33 -8.84
CA PRO A 24 -5.80 -1.73 -8.23
C PRO A 24 -5.53 -0.72 -7.10
N PHE A 25 -4.28 -0.31 -6.88
CA PHE A 25 -3.90 0.59 -5.78
C PHE A 25 -4.45 2.01 -5.96
N THR A 26 -5.70 2.21 -5.57
CA THR A 26 -6.43 3.49 -5.60
C THR A 26 -6.48 4.19 -4.23
N GLY A 27 -5.93 3.54 -3.21
CA GLY A 27 -5.89 3.99 -1.83
C GLY A 27 -4.61 4.73 -1.43
N PHE A 28 -4.43 4.86 -0.11
CA PHE A 28 -3.24 5.46 0.48
C PHE A 28 -2.81 4.75 1.76
N PHE A 29 -1.52 4.81 2.07
CA PHE A 29 -0.96 4.45 3.36
C PHE A 29 -1.09 5.59 4.36
N LEU A 30 -1.48 5.27 5.59
CA LEU A 30 -1.41 6.16 6.76
C LEU A 30 -1.10 5.29 7.98
N ASP A 31 -0.03 5.64 8.71
CA ASP A 31 0.38 4.96 9.95
C ASP A 31 0.50 3.42 9.84
N GLY A 32 0.94 2.94 8.68
CA GLY A 32 1.15 1.52 8.41
C GLY A 32 -0.11 0.75 8.03
N LYS A 33 -1.23 1.45 7.80
CA LYS A 33 -2.47 0.89 7.26
C LYS A 33 -2.70 1.44 5.86
N TYR A 34 -3.34 0.64 5.00
CA TYR A 34 -3.74 1.02 3.66
C TYR A 34 -5.26 1.16 3.59
N TYR A 35 -5.73 2.31 3.13
CA TYR A 35 -7.14 2.69 3.10
C TYR A 35 -7.62 2.85 1.67
N LEU A 36 -8.79 2.27 1.36
CA LEU A 36 -9.45 2.44 0.07
C LEU A 36 -10.27 3.73 0.09
N GLY A 37 -9.77 4.78 -0.57
CA GLY A 37 -10.46 6.06 -0.69
C GLY A 37 -10.36 7.01 0.53
N PRO A 38 -10.79 8.27 0.35
CA PRO A 38 -10.55 9.36 1.31
C PRO A 38 -11.34 9.25 2.62
N ASP A 39 -12.38 8.43 2.65
CA ASP A 39 -13.32 8.35 3.78
C ASP A 39 -12.75 7.64 5.01
N LEU A 40 -11.54 7.06 4.94
CA LEU A 40 -10.81 6.40 6.05
C LEU A 40 -11.57 5.26 6.78
N GLN A 41 -12.71 4.82 6.27
CA GLN A 41 -13.60 3.90 6.99
C GLN A 41 -13.17 2.43 6.85
N THR A 42 -12.47 2.08 5.77
CA THR A 42 -12.10 0.69 5.48
C THR A 42 -10.60 0.56 5.27
N THR A 43 -9.92 -0.06 6.23
CA THR A 43 -8.55 -0.54 6.07
C THR A 43 -8.60 -1.86 5.31
N ILE A 44 -7.98 -1.90 4.13
CA ILE A 44 -7.91 -3.11 3.29
C ILE A 44 -6.48 -3.64 3.17
N GLY A 45 -5.54 -3.09 3.94
CA GLY A 45 -4.17 -3.56 3.96
C GLY A 45 -3.38 -2.97 5.11
N TRP A 46 -2.23 -3.57 5.42
CA TRP A 46 -1.38 -3.12 6.51
C TRP A 46 0.08 -3.53 6.27
N LEU A 47 0.97 -2.92 7.03
CA LEU A 47 2.37 -3.28 7.06
C LEU A 47 2.71 -4.10 8.29
N GLU A 48 3.44 -5.19 8.08
CA GLU A 48 4.21 -5.86 9.13
C GLU A 48 5.71 -5.76 8.80
N GLY A 49 6.41 -4.85 9.50
CA GLY A 49 7.76 -4.46 9.11
C GLY A 49 7.72 -3.74 7.76
N THR A 50 8.39 -4.30 6.76
CA THR A 50 8.37 -3.85 5.36
C THR A 50 7.33 -4.55 4.51
N ARG A 51 6.73 -5.66 4.98
CA ARG A 51 5.81 -6.47 4.16
C ARG A 51 4.45 -5.81 4.10
N PHE A 52 3.95 -5.61 2.89
CA PHE A 52 2.63 -5.07 2.62
C PHE A 52 1.61 -6.17 2.39
N PHE A 53 0.67 -6.26 3.33
CA PHE A 53 -0.49 -7.11 3.22
C PHE A 53 -1.66 -6.35 2.59
N TYR A 54 -2.30 -6.97 1.59
CA TYR A 54 -3.43 -6.43 0.86
C TYR A 54 -4.57 -7.46 0.87
N ASP A 55 -5.68 -7.07 1.49
CA ASP A 55 -6.82 -7.92 1.84
C ASP A 55 -8.06 -7.63 0.98
N GLU A 56 -7.85 -7.05 -0.20
CA GLU A 56 -8.92 -6.91 -1.18
C GLU A 56 -9.13 -8.25 -1.90
N LEU A 57 -10.40 -8.56 -2.15
CA LEU A 57 -10.82 -9.71 -2.92
C LEU A 57 -11.19 -9.28 -4.33
N ASP A 58 -10.94 -10.14 -5.29
CA ASP A 58 -11.40 -9.99 -6.66
C ASP A 58 -12.92 -10.27 -6.78
N PRO A 59 -13.54 -10.08 -7.97
CA PRO A 59 -14.96 -10.35 -8.17
C PRO A 59 -15.40 -11.80 -7.94
N ASP A 60 -14.47 -12.77 -8.00
CA ASP A 60 -14.73 -14.19 -7.74
C ASP A 60 -14.63 -14.51 -6.24
N GLY A 61 -14.19 -13.55 -5.41
CA GLY A 61 -14.03 -13.67 -3.96
C GLY A 61 -12.66 -14.21 -3.54
N GLU A 62 -11.71 -14.30 -4.46
CA GLU A 62 -10.35 -14.74 -4.19
C GLU A 62 -9.45 -13.54 -3.85
N PRO A 63 -8.42 -13.70 -2.99
CA PRO A 63 -7.49 -12.61 -2.71
C PRO A 63 -6.77 -12.12 -3.97
N VAL A 64 -6.71 -10.80 -4.17
CA VAL A 64 -5.99 -10.19 -5.31
C VAL A 64 -4.53 -10.63 -5.35
N PHE A 65 -3.90 -10.77 -4.19
CA PHE A 65 -2.56 -11.32 -4.06
C PHE A 65 -2.58 -12.64 -3.30
N LYS A 66 -1.79 -13.61 -3.79
CA LYS A 66 -1.56 -14.86 -3.08
C LYS A 66 -1.03 -14.58 -1.67
N ASP A 67 -1.55 -15.32 -0.69
CA ASP A 67 -1.22 -15.17 0.74
C ASP A 67 -1.50 -13.75 1.29
N ARG A 68 -2.26 -12.92 0.54
CA ARG A 68 -2.55 -11.51 0.83
C ARG A 68 -1.30 -10.63 0.90
N ILE A 69 -0.18 -11.04 0.30
CA ILE A 69 1.06 -10.27 0.31
C ILE A 69 1.22 -9.59 -1.05
N ALA A 70 1.06 -8.27 -1.08
CA ALA A 70 1.26 -7.48 -2.28
C ALA A 70 2.76 -7.30 -2.60
N GLY A 71 3.59 -7.17 -1.57
CA GLY A 71 5.02 -6.94 -1.77
C GLY A 71 5.74 -6.42 -0.53
N THR A 72 6.84 -5.72 -0.74
CA THR A 72 7.65 -5.09 0.32
C THR A 72 7.89 -3.61 0.03
N ILE A 73 7.85 -2.79 1.08
CA ILE A 73 8.10 -1.35 1.00
C ILE A 73 9.43 -1.02 1.64
N GLU A 74 10.32 -0.42 0.85
CA GLU A 74 11.60 0.12 1.30
C GLU A 74 11.88 1.45 0.61
N ASN A 75 12.37 2.45 1.35
CA ASN A 75 12.72 3.78 0.83
C ASN A 75 11.63 4.42 -0.05
N LEU A 76 10.36 4.33 0.38
CA LEU A 76 9.19 4.81 -0.38
C LEU A 76 9.03 4.13 -1.75
N THR A 77 9.47 2.89 -1.89
CA THR A 77 9.23 2.05 -3.07
C THR A 77 8.57 0.75 -2.64
N LEU A 78 7.40 0.45 -3.20
CA LEU A 78 6.76 -0.85 -3.11
C LEU A 78 7.30 -1.73 -4.24
N THR A 79 8.03 -2.79 -3.89
CA THR A 79 8.35 -3.87 -4.81
C THR A 79 7.28 -4.94 -4.68
N LEU A 80 6.48 -5.14 -5.73
CA LEU A 80 5.45 -6.16 -5.77
C LEU A 80 6.06 -7.56 -5.78
N VAL A 81 5.25 -8.57 -5.46
CA VAL A 81 5.67 -9.98 -5.45
C VAL A 81 6.17 -10.49 -6.82
N ASP A 82 5.76 -9.85 -7.91
CA ASP A 82 6.24 -10.12 -9.27
C ASP A 82 7.56 -9.37 -9.62
N GLY A 83 8.04 -8.53 -8.71
CA GLY A 83 9.25 -7.72 -8.87
C GLY A 83 9.03 -6.32 -9.44
N MET A 84 7.79 -5.93 -9.77
CA MET A 84 7.49 -4.59 -10.29
C MET A 84 7.67 -3.52 -9.20
N PRO A 85 8.50 -2.48 -9.42
CA PRO A 85 8.66 -1.39 -8.49
C PRO A 85 7.62 -0.29 -8.72
N LEU A 86 6.99 0.19 -7.65
CA LEU A 86 6.04 1.30 -7.63
C LEU A 86 6.46 2.33 -6.58
N GLU A 87 6.53 3.61 -6.97
CA GLU A 87 6.95 4.69 -6.07
C GLU A 87 5.79 5.15 -5.16
N LEU A 88 6.10 5.48 -3.91
CA LEU A 88 5.17 6.09 -2.96
C LEU A 88 5.45 7.58 -2.83
N HIS A 89 4.39 8.38 -2.89
CA HIS A 89 4.50 9.84 -2.78
C HIS A 89 3.67 10.36 -1.61
N PRO A 90 4.23 11.25 -0.77
CA PRO A 90 3.45 11.90 0.26
C PRO A 90 2.41 12.81 -0.37
N VAL A 91 1.17 12.74 0.11
CA VAL A 91 0.10 13.68 -0.25
C VAL A 91 -0.18 14.58 0.94
N ALA A 92 -0.13 15.89 0.73
CA ALA A 92 -0.56 16.86 1.73
C ALA A 92 -2.09 16.96 1.69
N ASP A 93 -2.76 16.75 2.82
CA ASP A 93 -4.12 17.26 3.01
C ASP A 93 -4.06 18.78 2.87
N ARG A 94 -4.63 19.31 1.79
CA ARG A 94 -4.85 20.74 1.59
C ARG A 94 -6.20 21.15 2.13
#